data_AF-A0ABD0N3B1-F1
#
_entry.id   AF-A0ABD0N3B1-F1
#
_cell.length_a   1.000
_cell.length_b   1.000
_cell.length_c   1.000
_cell.angle_alpha   90.00
_cell.angle_beta   90.00
_cell.angle_gamma   90.00
#
_symmetry.space_group_name_H-M   'P 1'
#
loop_
_entity.id
_entity.type
_entity.pdbx_description
1 polymer ?
#
loop_
_entity_poly.entity_id
_entity_poly.type
_entity_poly.pdbx_seq_one_letter_code
_entity_poly.pdbx_strand_id
1 'polypeptide(L)'
;AECEAVIGCLDLILKWFTLRFFDTNTSVLMKALEFLKLLFTMLSRKNYQLSDYEASSFIPYLILKVGESKDVVRKDVRAILTMLCKVYAASKVFPFLMEGTKSKNSKQRSECLEELGCLVENFGMNVCQPTPAKALKEIAVHIGDRDTTVRNAALNTVVAAYNACGDQVFKLIGN
;
A
#
# COMPACT_ATOMS: atom_id res chain seq x y z
N ALA A 1 -11.98 9.49 26.61
CA ALA A 1 -12.66 8.22 26.93
C ALA A 1 -12.85 7.38 25.67
N GLU A 2 -13.61 7.85 24.67
CA GLU A 2 -13.93 7.08 23.47
C GLU A 2 -12.69 6.70 22.62
N CYS A 3 -11.78 7.64 22.36
CA CYS A 3 -10.56 7.34 21.58
C CYS A 3 -9.67 6.29 22.26
N GLU A 4 -9.54 6.35 23.59
CA GLU A 4 -8.74 5.38 24.36
C GLU A 4 -9.37 3.99 24.32
N ALA A 5 -10.71 3.91 24.36
CA ALA A 5 -11.42 2.65 24.20
C ALA A 5 -11.20 2.04 22.80
N VAL A 6 -11.26 2.87 21.75
CA VAL A 6 -10.97 2.44 20.37
C VAL A 6 -9.54 1.94 20.22
N ILE A 7 -8.56 2.64 20.78
CA ILE A 7 -7.16 2.21 20.77
C ILE A 7 -6.99 0.89 21.55
N GLY A 8 -7.66 0.75 22.70
CA GLY A 8 -7.61 -0.44 23.54
C GLY A 8 -8.17 -1.71 22.90
N CYS A 9 -8.94 -1.61 21.80
CA CYS A 9 -9.43 -2.75 21.03
C CYS A 9 -9.17 -2.62 19.52
N LEU A 10 -8.16 -1.83 19.14
CA LEU A 10 -7.90 -1.48 17.74
C LEU A 10 -7.68 -2.71 16.86
N ASP A 11 -6.95 -3.71 17.35
CA ASP A 11 -6.67 -4.94 16.60
C ASP A 11 -7.96 -5.70 16.24
N LEU A 12 -8.94 -5.76 17.16
CA LEU A 12 -10.24 -6.37 16.92
C LEU A 12 -11.03 -5.58 15.88
N ILE A 13 -11.01 -4.24 15.96
CA ILE A 13 -11.67 -3.36 15.00
C ILE A 13 -11.09 -3.56 13.59
N LEU A 14 -9.75 -3.56 13.48
CA LEU A 14 -9.06 -3.75 12.20
C LEU A 14 -9.40 -5.11 11.59
N LYS A 15 -9.34 -6.20 12.38
CA LYS A 15 -9.73 -7.55 11.93
C LYS A 15 -11.20 -7.63 11.52
N TRP A 16 -12.09 -6.94 12.21
CA TRP A 16 -13.51 -6.91 11.82
C TRP A 16 -13.68 -6.30 10.42
N PHE A 17 -12.94 -5.23 10.11
CA PHE A 17 -12.96 -4.63 8.78
C PHE A 17 -12.38 -5.54 7.70
N THR A 18 -11.37 -6.36 8.00
CA THR A 18 -10.87 -7.32 7.01
C THR A 18 -11.92 -8.33 6.61
N LEU A 19 -12.82 -8.74 7.53
CA LEU A 19 -13.98 -9.57 7.19
C LEU A 19 -14.93 -8.85 6.23
N ARG A 20 -15.21 -7.56 6.47
CA ARG A 20 -16.08 -6.75 5.60
C ARG A 20 -15.52 -6.57 4.19
N PHE A 21 -14.20 -6.64 4.02
CA PHE A 21 -13.57 -6.60 2.70
C PHE A 21 -13.96 -7.81 1.83
N PHE A 22 -14.41 -8.93 2.39
CA PHE A 22 -14.87 -10.07 1.59
C PHE A 22 -16.36 -10.02 1.25
N ASP A 23 -17.10 -9.02 1.76
CA ASP A 23 -18.49 -8.84 1.37
C ASP A 23 -18.60 -8.35 -0.09
N THR A 24 -19.68 -8.74 -0.76
CA THR A 24 -20.00 -8.26 -2.12
C THR A 24 -20.78 -6.94 -2.13
N ASN A 25 -21.24 -6.47 -0.96
CA ASN A 25 -22.03 -5.25 -0.84
C ASN A 25 -21.14 -4.00 -0.89
N THR A 26 -21.17 -3.29 -2.02
CA THR A 26 -20.33 -2.09 -2.18
C THR A 26 -20.69 -0.95 -1.22
N SER A 27 -21.94 -0.82 -0.80
CA SER A 27 -22.35 0.24 0.13
C SER A 27 -21.74 0.03 1.51
N VAL A 28 -21.66 -1.24 1.95
CA VAL A 28 -20.94 -1.62 3.18
C VAL A 28 -19.46 -1.32 3.04
N LEU A 29 -18.83 -1.68 1.92
CA LEU A 29 -17.42 -1.39 1.67
C LEU A 29 -17.13 0.12 1.71
N MET A 30 -17.93 0.95 1.04
CA MET A 30 -17.74 2.40 1.03
C MET A 30 -17.86 3.00 2.44
N LYS A 31 -18.85 2.56 3.23
CA LYS A 31 -18.99 3.00 4.62
C LYS A 31 -17.87 2.50 5.54
N ALA A 32 -17.37 1.30 5.28
CA ALA A 32 -16.20 0.78 5.98
C ALA A 32 -14.95 1.63 5.70
N LEU A 33 -14.70 2.00 4.44
CA LEU A 33 -13.57 2.86 4.08
C LEU A 33 -13.72 4.28 4.63
N GLU A 34 -14.94 4.84 4.65
CA GLU A 34 -15.22 6.12 5.30
C GLU A 34 -14.86 6.08 6.80
N PHE A 35 -15.27 5.03 7.51
CA PHE A 35 -14.91 4.82 8.91
C PHE A 35 -13.39 4.67 9.08
N LEU A 36 -12.72 3.86 8.26
CA LEU A 36 -11.28 3.65 8.33
C LEU A 36 -10.49 4.95 8.13
N LYS A 37 -10.93 5.83 7.21
CA LYS A 37 -10.32 7.17 7.05
C LYS A 37 -10.40 7.99 8.33
N LEU A 38 -11.54 7.97 9.02
CA LEU A 38 -11.70 8.66 10.32
C LEU A 38 -10.83 8.02 11.41
N LEU A 39 -10.78 6.68 11.45
CA LEU A 39 -9.95 5.92 12.38
C LEU A 39 -8.47 6.28 12.23
N PHE A 40 -7.91 6.17 11.03
CA PHE A 40 -6.50 6.48 10.79
C PHE A 40 -6.16 7.96 10.99
N THR A 41 -7.11 8.86 10.71
CA THR A 41 -6.96 10.28 11.07
C THR A 41 -6.85 10.46 12.59
N MET A 42 -7.69 9.76 13.36
CA MET A 42 -7.65 9.79 14.82
C MET A 42 -6.34 9.21 15.37
N LEU A 43 -5.92 8.03 14.88
CA LEU A 43 -4.66 7.39 15.28
C LEU A 43 -3.46 8.29 15.03
N SER A 44 -3.40 8.93 13.85
CA SER A 44 -2.33 9.88 13.51
C SER A 44 -2.32 11.09 14.45
N ARG A 45 -3.49 11.68 14.77
CA ARG A 45 -3.59 12.80 15.74
C ARG A 45 -3.16 12.41 17.15
N LYS A 46 -3.30 11.14 17.52
CA LYS A 46 -2.88 10.58 18.80
C LYS A 46 -1.42 10.12 18.81
N ASN A 47 -0.71 10.28 17.69
CA ASN A 47 0.64 9.74 17.49
C ASN A 47 0.72 8.22 17.78
N TYR A 48 -0.38 7.50 17.61
CA TYR A 48 -0.39 6.05 17.79
C TYR A 48 0.43 5.40 16.68
N GLN A 49 1.28 4.45 17.06
CA GLN A 49 2.05 3.64 16.13
C GLN A 49 1.51 2.22 16.15
N LEU A 50 1.07 1.72 15.00
CA LEU A 50 0.65 0.34 14.87
C LEU A 50 1.82 -0.59 15.23
N SER A 51 1.50 -1.63 15.96
CA SER A 51 2.36 -2.80 16.10
C SER A 51 2.44 -3.58 14.79
N ASP A 52 3.49 -4.38 14.63
CA ASP A 52 3.63 -5.29 13.48
C ASP A 52 2.46 -6.28 13.41
N TYR A 53 1.89 -6.65 14.56
CA TYR A 53 0.71 -7.52 14.64
C TYR A 53 -0.54 -6.87 14.05
N GLU A 54 -0.87 -5.65 14.48
CA GLU A 54 -2.02 -4.91 13.95
C GLU A 54 -1.88 -4.67 12.44
N ALA A 55 -0.70 -4.21 12.01
CA ALA A 55 -0.39 -3.96 10.61
C ALA A 55 -0.54 -5.24 9.76
N SER A 56 0.08 -6.35 10.18
CA SER A 56 0.01 -7.63 9.44
C SER A 56 -1.41 -8.22 9.43
N SER A 57 -2.22 -7.93 10.44
CA SER A 57 -3.62 -8.39 10.50
C SER A 57 -4.56 -7.62 9.55
N PHE A 58 -4.14 -6.45 9.04
CA PHE A 58 -5.00 -5.53 8.30
C PHE A 58 -4.51 -5.23 6.88
N ILE A 59 -3.25 -4.81 6.73
CA ILE A 59 -2.71 -4.26 5.47
C ILE A 59 -2.85 -5.23 4.28
N PRO A 60 -2.54 -6.54 4.40
CA PRO A 60 -2.70 -7.46 3.28
C PRO A 60 -4.12 -7.47 2.70
N TYR A 61 -5.13 -7.35 3.57
CA TYR A 61 -6.54 -7.38 3.18
C TYR A 61 -7.00 -6.04 2.59
N LEU A 62 -6.46 -4.92 3.08
CA LEU A 62 -6.67 -3.61 2.46
C LEU A 62 -6.10 -3.59 1.03
N ILE A 63 -4.93 -4.22 0.82
CA ILE A 63 -4.29 -4.31 -0.51
C ILE A 63 -5.14 -5.09 -1.50
N LEU A 64 -5.95 -6.07 -1.07
CA LEU A 64 -6.91 -6.73 -1.96
C LEU A 64 -7.92 -5.73 -2.57
N LYS A 65 -8.09 -4.55 -1.97
CA LYS A 65 -9.04 -3.50 -2.37
C LYS A 65 -8.46 -2.40 -3.25
N VAL A 66 -7.15 -2.34 -3.43
CA VAL A 66 -6.53 -1.35 -4.35
C VAL A 66 -6.93 -1.59 -5.81
N GLY A 67 -7.24 -2.84 -6.18
CA GLY A 67 -7.64 -3.23 -7.53
C GLY A 67 -9.15 -3.25 -7.79
N GLU A 68 -9.96 -2.65 -6.92
CA GLU A 68 -11.43 -2.63 -7.03
C GLU A 68 -11.89 -1.92 -8.32
N SER A 69 -13.03 -2.35 -8.87
CA SER A 69 -13.53 -1.85 -10.16
C SER A 69 -13.96 -0.39 -10.09
N LYS A 70 -14.55 0.03 -8.96
CA LYS A 70 -15.03 1.40 -8.75
C LYS A 70 -13.89 2.34 -8.36
N ASP A 71 -13.73 3.39 -9.14
CA ASP A 71 -12.68 4.40 -8.94
C ASP A 71 -12.73 5.07 -7.56
N VAL A 72 -13.93 5.36 -7.05
CA VAL A 72 -14.11 5.93 -5.72
C VAL A 72 -13.55 5.03 -4.61
N VAL A 73 -13.70 3.71 -4.73
CA VAL A 73 -13.19 2.74 -3.76
C VAL A 73 -11.66 2.73 -3.78
N ARG A 74 -11.06 2.71 -4.97
CA ARG A 74 -9.59 2.76 -5.10
C ARG A 74 -8.99 4.04 -4.52
N LYS A 75 -9.61 5.19 -4.79
CA LYS A 75 -9.21 6.48 -4.23
C LYS A 75 -9.22 6.48 -2.70
N ASP A 76 -10.27 5.92 -2.10
CA ASP A 76 -10.37 5.80 -0.65
C ASP A 76 -9.35 4.84 -0.05
N VAL A 77 -9.09 3.71 -0.70
CA VAL A 77 -8.05 2.76 -0.28
C VAL A 77 -6.66 3.40 -0.35
N ARG A 78 -6.33 4.12 -1.44
CA ARG A 78 -5.08 4.89 -1.57
C ARG A 78 -4.93 5.94 -0.47
N ALA A 79 -6.00 6.67 -0.16
CA ALA A 79 -5.99 7.63 0.94
C ALA A 79 -5.65 6.95 2.27
N ILE A 80 -6.21 5.77 2.55
CA ILE A 80 -5.90 4.99 3.76
C ILE A 80 -4.45 4.49 3.74
N LEU A 81 -3.92 4.01 2.62
CA LEU A 81 -2.51 3.60 2.49
C LEU A 81 -1.55 4.77 2.76
N THR A 82 -1.89 5.97 2.28
CA THR A 82 -1.12 7.20 2.58
C THR A 82 -1.19 7.53 4.07
N MET A 83 -2.36 7.39 4.71
CA MET A 83 -2.52 7.62 6.15
C MET A 83 -1.78 6.56 6.99
N LEU A 84 -1.71 5.30 6.53
CA LEU A 84 -0.95 4.23 7.19
C LEU A 84 0.52 4.61 7.37
N CYS A 85 1.12 5.30 6.39
CA CYS A 85 2.51 5.76 6.48
C CYS A 85 2.75 6.82 7.58
N LYS A 86 1.70 7.35 8.23
CA LYS A 86 1.79 8.26 9.38
C LYS A 86 1.75 7.54 10.73
N VAL A 87 1.30 6.28 10.74
CA VAL A 87 1.09 5.47 11.95
C VAL A 87 1.84 4.15 11.91
N TYR A 88 2.57 3.88 10.83
CA TYR A 88 3.38 2.70 10.63
C TYR A 88 4.51 3.01 9.65
N ALA A 89 5.68 2.41 9.84
CA ALA A 89 6.85 2.74 9.03
C ALA A 89 6.62 2.41 7.55
N ALA A 90 6.86 3.38 6.66
CA ALA A 90 6.69 3.20 5.22
C ALA A 90 7.53 2.02 4.67
N SER A 91 8.73 1.81 5.20
CA SER A 91 9.58 0.66 4.84
C SER A 91 8.95 -0.68 5.22
N LYS A 92 8.09 -0.72 6.24
CA LYS A 92 7.33 -1.91 6.62
C LYS A 92 6.02 -2.06 5.83
N VAL A 93 5.49 -0.98 5.23
CA VAL A 93 4.36 -1.05 4.28
C VAL A 93 4.82 -1.64 2.94
N PHE A 94 6.04 -1.27 2.51
CA PHE A 94 6.60 -1.62 1.20
C PHE A 94 6.52 -3.13 0.85
N PRO A 95 6.90 -4.09 1.72
CA PRO A 95 6.78 -5.52 1.42
C PRO A 95 5.34 -5.98 1.14
N PHE A 96 4.34 -5.39 1.79
CA PHE A 96 2.95 -5.75 1.54
C PHE A 96 2.51 -5.32 0.13
N LEU A 97 2.93 -4.14 -0.31
CA LEU A 97 2.67 -3.66 -1.67
C LEU A 97 3.41 -4.51 -2.71
N MET A 98 4.66 -4.91 -2.44
CA MET A 98 5.41 -5.85 -3.28
C MET A 98 4.67 -7.19 -3.44
N GLU A 99 4.04 -7.71 -2.39
CA GLU A 99 3.21 -8.91 -2.52
C GLU A 99 1.97 -8.67 -3.39
N GLY A 100 1.39 -7.47 -3.30
CA GLY A 100 0.27 -7.05 -4.15
C GLY A 100 0.58 -7.04 -5.65
N THR A 101 1.84 -6.82 -6.06
CA THR A 101 2.24 -6.86 -7.48
C THR A 101 2.19 -8.27 -8.07
N LYS A 102 2.08 -9.32 -7.24
CA LYS A 102 1.98 -10.72 -7.70
C LYS A 102 0.53 -11.15 -7.98
N SER A 103 -0.44 -10.26 -7.80
CA SER A 103 -1.87 -10.57 -8.01
C SER A 103 -2.19 -10.95 -9.45
N LYS A 104 -3.15 -11.86 -9.62
CA LYS A 104 -3.74 -12.17 -10.94
C LYS A 104 -4.52 -11.00 -11.53
N ASN A 105 -5.03 -10.10 -10.68
CA ASN A 105 -5.74 -8.89 -11.10
C ASN A 105 -4.74 -7.81 -11.56
N SER A 106 -4.75 -7.47 -12.86
CA SER A 106 -3.83 -6.47 -13.41
C SER A 106 -4.00 -5.08 -12.79
N LYS A 107 -5.23 -4.70 -12.42
CA LYS A 107 -5.50 -3.43 -11.76
C LYS A 107 -4.87 -3.37 -10.37
N GLN A 108 -4.90 -4.47 -9.62
CA GLN A 108 -4.21 -4.54 -8.34
C GLN A 108 -2.69 -4.42 -8.52
N ARG A 109 -2.11 -5.10 -9.52
CA ARG A 109 -0.69 -4.99 -9.83
C ARG A 109 -0.28 -3.56 -10.14
N SER A 110 -1.01 -2.89 -11.05
CA SER A 110 -0.70 -1.51 -11.46
C SER A 110 -0.79 -0.53 -10.30
N GLU A 111 -1.84 -0.62 -9.48
CA GLU A 111 -2.03 0.30 -8.34
C GLU A 111 -0.98 0.04 -7.25
N CYS A 112 -0.59 -1.23 -6.99
CA CYS A 112 0.51 -1.52 -6.06
C CYS A 112 1.85 -0.96 -6.56
N LEU A 113 2.14 -1.06 -7.86
CA LEU A 113 3.34 -0.47 -8.45
C LEU A 113 3.34 1.06 -8.31
N GLU A 114 2.22 1.72 -8.63
CA GLU A 114 2.08 3.16 -8.42
C GLU A 114 2.36 3.56 -6.96
N GLU A 115 1.77 2.86 -5.98
CA GLU A 115 2.03 3.14 -4.56
C GLU A 115 3.50 2.89 -4.16
N LEU A 116 4.15 1.86 -4.70
CA LEU A 116 5.59 1.64 -4.49
C LEU A 116 6.42 2.81 -5.03
N GLY A 117 6.06 3.34 -6.20
CA GLY A 117 6.65 4.56 -6.76
C GLY A 117 6.48 5.75 -5.83
N CYS A 118 5.25 5.99 -5.35
CA CYS A 118 4.96 7.06 -4.40
C CYS A 118 5.76 6.91 -3.09
N LEU A 119 5.96 5.68 -2.58
CA LEU A 119 6.80 5.48 -1.41
C LEU A 119 8.26 5.88 -1.68
N VAL A 120 8.80 5.53 -2.84
CA VAL A 120 10.17 5.90 -3.22
C VAL A 120 10.31 7.41 -3.39
N GLU A 121 9.34 8.08 -4.02
CA GLU A 121 9.34 9.53 -4.18
C GLU A 121 9.31 10.28 -2.84
N ASN A 122 8.48 9.81 -1.90
CA ASN A 122 8.26 10.50 -0.63
C ASN A 122 9.31 10.18 0.44
N PHE A 123 9.89 8.98 0.42
CA PHE A 123 10.80 8.49 1.48
C PHE A 123 12.20 8.12 0.99
N GLY A 124 12.45 8.21 -0.32
CA GLY A 124 13.71 7.81 -0.95
C GLY A 124 13.91 6.30 -0.99
N MET A 125 15.07 5.89 -1.50
CA MET A 125 15.38 4.47 -1.75
C MET A 125 15.44 3.59 -0.50
N ASN A 126 15.61 4.16 0.68
CA ASN A 126 15.68 3.41 1.94
C ASN A 126 14.35 2.71 2.30
N VAL A 127 13.24 3.12 1.69
CA VAL A 127 11.95 2.47 1.85
C VAL A 127 11.93 1.07 1.22
N CYS A 128 12.75 0.83 0.21
CA CYS A 128 12.78 -0.43 -0.52
C CYS A 128 13.32 -1.57 0.36
N GLN A 129 12.49 -2.59 0.55
CA GLN A 129 12.82 -3.77 1.35
C GLN A 129 12.82 -5.05 0.49
N PRO A 130 13.66 -6.06 0.83
CA PRO A 130 14.68 -6.05 1.89
C PRO A 130 15.92 -5.21 1.54
N THR A 131 16.11 -4.90 0.25
CA THR A 131 17.13 -3.97 -0.24
C THR A 131 16.63 -3.30 -1.52
N PRO A 132 17.12 -2.10 -1.87
CA PRO A 132 16.80 -1.45 -3.14
C PRO A 132 17.06 -2.32 -4.38
N ALA A 133 18.19 -3.04 -4.42
CA ALA A 133 18.54 -3.90 -5.56
C ALA A 133 17.52 -5.03 -5.76
N LYS A 134 17.15 -5.75 -4.69
CA LYS A 134 16.16 -6.84 -4.79
C LYS A 134 14.79 -6.31 -5.17
N ALA A 135 14.32 -5.24 -4.53
CA ALA A 135 13.03 -4.64 -4.80
C ALA A 135 12.91 -4.13 -6.25
N LEU A 136 13.90 -3.36 -6.72
CA LEU A 136 13.88 -2.82 -8.07
C LEU A 136 13.98 -3.91 -9.14
N LYS A 137 14.77 -4.96 -8.91
CA LYS A 137 14.81 -6.10 -9.81
C LYS A 137 13.44 -6.78 -9.94
N GLU A 138 12.73 -6.96 -8.83
CA GLU A 138 11.37 -7.52 -8.84
C GLU A 138 10.35 -6.57 -9.52
N ILE A 139 10.43 -5.26 -9.26
CA ILE A 139 9.59 -4.25 -9.93
C ILE A 139 9.83 -4.24 -11.45
N ALA A 140 11.10 -4.32 -11.89
CA ALA A 140 11.47 -4.26 -13.29
C ALA A 140 10.89 -5.42 -14.13
N VAL A 141 10.62 -6.58 -13.52
CA VAL A 141 9.94 -7.70 -14.21
C VAL A 141 8.59 -7.27 -14.79
N HIS A 142 7.87 -6.35 -14.13
CA HIS A 142 6.56 -5.88 -14.56
C HIS A 142 6.59 -4.95 -15.79
N ILE A 143 7.77 -4.48 -16.22
CA ILE A 143 7.91 -3.73 -17.48
C ILE A 143 7.55 -4.61 -18.69
N GLY A 144 7.74 -5.93 -18.56
CA GLY A 144 7.34 -6.92 -19.56
C GLY A 144 5.92 -7.47 -19.41
N ASP A 145 5.08 -6.89 -18.54
CA ASP A 145 3.70 -7.37 -18.33
C ASP A 145 2.85 -7.24 -19.62
N ARG A 146 1.87 -8.11 -19.80
CA ARG A 146 0.97 -8.05 -20.97
C ARG A 146 0.02 -6.86 -20.88
N ASP A 147 -0.33 -6.43 -19.67
CA ASP A 147 -1.21 -5.29 -19.44
C ASP A 147 -0.41 -3.97 -19.52
N THR A 148 -0.80 -3.10 -20.45
CA THR A 148 -0.13 -1.80 -20.66
C THR A 148 -0.15 -0.90 -19.43
N THR A 149 -1.19 -0.95 -18.60
CA THR A 149 -1.26 -0.13 -17.38
C THR A 149 -0.24 -0.59 -16.35
N VAL A 150 -0.04 -1.90 -16.22
CA VAL A 150 0.99 -2.49 -15.35
C VAL A 150 2.39 -2.12 -15.83
N ARG A 151 2.65 -2.23 -17.14
CA ARG A 151 3.95 -1.82 -17.72
C ARG A 151 4.26 -0.35 -17.44
N ASN A 152 3.29 0.53 -17.63
CA ASN A 152 3.46 1.97 -17.39
C ASN A 152 3.70 2.28 -15.91
N ALA A 153 2.96 1.63 -15.01
CA ALA A 153 3.17 1.78 -13.57
C ALA A 153 4.57 1.31 -13.15
N ALA A 154 5.06 0.17 -13.68
CA ALA A 154 6.41 -0.32 -13.42
C ALA A 154 7.48 0.65 -13.93
N LEU A 155 7.34 1.16 -15.15
CA LEU A 155 8.26 2.15 -15.73
C LEU A 155 8.30 3.43 -14.88
N ASN A 156 7.13 3.97 -14.50
CA ASN A 156 7.05 5.15 -13.65
C ASN A 156 7.67 4.92 -12.27
N THR A 157 7.52 3.72 -11.71
CA THR A 157 8.18 3.34 -10.44
C THR A 157 9.71 3.32 -10.59
N VAL A 158 10.23 2.83 -11.70
CA VAL A 158 11.67 2.87 -11.99
C VAL A 158 12.14 4.31 -12.22
N VAL A 159 11.34 5.17 -12.85
CA VAL A 159 11.63 6.61 -12.98
C VAL A 159 11.67 7.30 -11.62
N ALA A 160 10.72 7.00 -10.71
CA ALA A 160 10.76 7.48 -9.33
C ALA A 160 12.07 7.07 -8.63
N ALA A 161 12.50 5.83 -8.81
CA ALA A 161 13.79 5.35 -8.27
C ALA A 161 14.99 6.05 -8.91
N TYR A 162 14.98 6.28 -10.22
CA TYR A 162 16.00 7.07 -10.91
C TYR A 162 16.07 8.49 -10.36
N ASN A 163 14.94 9.15 -10.14
CA ASN A 163 14.91 10.48 -9.55
C ASN A 163 15.49 10.50 -8.13
N ALA A 164 15.41 9.39 -7.39
CA ALA A 164 15.92 9.26 -6.03
C ALA A 164 17.42 8.88 -5.94
N CYS A 165 18.00 8.18 -6.92
CA CYS A 165 19.40 7.70 -6.85
C CYS A 165 20.24 7.88 -8.13
N GLY A 166 19.70 8.52 -9.16
CA GLY A 166 20.33 8.74 -10.47
C GLY A 166 20.68 7.44 -11.20
N ASP A 167 21.81 7.46 -11.91
CA ASP A 167 22.30 6.35 -12.72
C ASP A 167 22.54 5.05 -11.95
N GLN A 168 22.59 5.10 -10.61
CA GLN A 168 22.69 3.89 -9.79
C GLN A 168 21.52 2.93 -10.06
N VAL A 169 20.35 3.45 -10.47
CA VAL A 169 19.18 2.63 -10.79
C VAL A 169 19.49 1.54 -11.83
N PHE A 170 20.34 1.82 -12.83
CA PHE A 170 20.66 0.89 -13.91
C PHE A 170 21.42 -0.34 -13.40
N LYS A 171 22.22 -0.18 -12.34
CA LYS A 171 22.88 -1.30 -11.65
C LYS A 171 21.89 -2.09 -10.79
N LEU A 172 20.91 -1.41 -10.19
CA LEU A 172 19.95 -2.03 -9.27
C LEU A 172 18.88 -2.86 -10.00
N ILE A 173 18.48 -2.46 -11.21
CA ILE A 173 17.51 -3.21 -12.03
C ILE A 173 18.12 -4.45 -12.72
N GLY A 174 19.45 -4.60 -12.67
CA GLY A 174 20.15 -5.84 -13.04
C GLY A 174 20.68 -5.90 -14.47
N ASN A 175 21.52 -4.92 -14.86
CA ASN A 175 22.54 -5.15 -15.89
C ASN A 175 23.62 -6.12 -15.40
#